data_AF-A0A257P4R1-F1
#
_entry.id   AF-A0A257P4R1-F1
#
_cell.length_a   1.000
_cell.length_b   1.000
_cell.length_c   1.000
_cell.angle_alpha   90.00
_cell.angle_beta   90.00
_cell.angle_gamma   90.00
#
_symmetry.space_group_name_H-M   'P 1'
#
loop_
_entity.id
_entity.type
_entity.pdbx_description
1 polymer ?
#
loop_
_entity_poly.entity_id
_entity_poly.type
_entity_poly.pdbx_seq_one_letter_code
_entity_poly.pdbx_strand_id
1 'polypeptide(L)'
;MNRVQEASVIVTNPTHYAVAIRYRRGSDRAPMLLAKGVGLLAAEIISRGRGHGIPIVEAPPLARAVYRHVEPGEHVPVALYRACAEVLAYVWKMQRWRATGGTRPTPPKAQEGEIDVPRGG
;
A
#
# COMPACT_ATOMS: atom_id res chain seq x y z
N MET A 1 -6.57 -11.55 -13.99
CA MET A 1 -7.60 -11.26 -12.97
C MET A 1 -7.06 -10.30 -11.93
N ASN A 2 -7.81 -9.24 -11.62
CA ASN A 2 -7.44 -8.19 -10.66
C ASN A 2 -7.74 -8.66 -9.22
N ARG A 3 -6.71 -8.84 -8.37
CA ARG A 3 -6.82 -9.40 -7.00
C ARG A 3 -7.05 -8.37 -5.89
N VAL A 4 -7.53 -7.17 -6.23
CA VAL A 4 -7.69 -6.04 -5.28
C VAL A 4 -8.48 -6.39 -4.02
N GLN A 5 -9.47 -7.28 -4.09
CA GLN A 5 -10.26 -7.73 -2.93
C GLN A 5 -9.44 -8.42 -1.83
N GLU A 6 -8.26 -8.96 -2.15
CA GLU A 6 -7.36 -9.60 -1.18
C GLU A 6 -6.35 -8.61 -0.57
N ALA A 7 -6.38 -7.34 -0.98
CA ALA A 7 -5.42 -6.36 -0.53
C ALA A 7 -5.61 -6.03 0.95
N SER A 8 -4.51 -5.87 1.67
CA SER A 8 -4.52 -5.37 3.04
C SER A 8 -4.61 -3.84 3.08
N VAL A 9 -4.06 -3.18 2.05
CA VAL A 9 -4.07 -1.72 1.89
C VAL A 9 -3.92 -1.36 0.42
N ILE A 10 -4.53 -0.26 0.01
CA ILE A 10 -4.21 0.43 -1.26
C ILE A 10 -3.43 1.69 -0.93
N VAL A 11 -2.24 1.81 -1.51
CA VAL A 11 -1.37 2.98 -1.34
C VAL A 11 -1.50 3.86 -2.57
N THR A 12 -1.72 5.15 -2.37
CA THR A 12 -1.95 6.11 -3.46
C THR A 12 -0.92 7.24 -3.47
N ASN A 13 -0.59 7.68 -4.68
CA ASN A 13 -0.16 9.05 -4.97
C ASN A 13 -1.35 9.70 -5.66
N PRO A 14 -2.10 10.63 -5.01
CA PRO A 14 -3.40 11.05 -5.49
C PRO A 14 -3.36 11.45 -6.96
N THR A 15 -4.43 11.07 -7.68
CA THR A 15 -4.64 11.28 -9.14
C THR A 15 -3.60 10.65 -10.08
N HIS A 16 -2.50 10.09 -9.57
CA HIS A 16 -1.42 9.56 -10.39
C HIS A 16 -1.31 8.04 -10.28
N TYR A 17 -1.14 7.49 -9.07
CA TYR A 17 -0.82 6.06 -8.88
C TYR A 17 -1.69 5.42 -7.80
N ALA A 18 -2.03 4.14 -8.01
CA ALA A 18 -2.57 3.26 -6.98
C ALA A 18 -1.87 1.90 -7.02
N VAL A 19 -1.44 1.41 -5.86
CA VAL A 19 -0.85 0.07 -5.70
C VAL A 19 -1.57 -0.67 -4.57
N ALA A 20 -2.02 -1.90 -4.84
CA ALA A 20 -2.74 -2.74 -3.90
C ALA A 20 -1.78 -3.76 -3.30
N ILE A 21 -1.52 -3.68 -2.00
CA ILE A 21 -0.53 -4.50 -1.29
C ILE A 21 -1.24 -5.45 -0.34
N ARG A 22 -0.80 -6.71 -0.32
CA ARG A 22 -1.22 -7.72 0.65
C ARG A 22 -0.09 -8.02 1.62
N TYR A 23 -0.44 -8.13 2.89
CA TYR A 23 0.43 -8.71 3.90
C TYR A 23 -0.41 -9.41 4.98
N ARG A 24 -0.31 -10.74 5.02
CA ARG A 24 -0.93 -11.59 6.05
C ARG A 24 0.11 -11.95 7.10
N ARG A 25 -0.04 -11.39 8.31
CA ARG A 25 0.85 -11.69 9.45
C ARG A 25 0.86 -13.21 9.70
N GLY A 26 2.05 -13.79 9.84
CA GLY A 26 2.23 -15.23 10.08
C GLY A 26 2.09 -16.13 8.85
N SER A 27 1.73 -15.58 7.68
CA SER A 27 1.60 -16.35 6.43
C SER A 27 2.51 -15.83 5.32
N ASP A 28 2.50 -14.53 5.07
CA ASP A 28 3.33 -13.93 4.01
C ASP A 28 4.71 -13.58 4.58
N ARG A 29 5.79 -14.00 3.90
CA ARG A 29 7.19 -13.70 4.30
C ARG A 29 7.56 -12.23 4.08
N ALA A 30 6.87 -11.57 3.15
CA ALA A 30 7.03 -10.16 2.81
C ALA A 30 5.72 -9.62 2.23
N PRO A 31 5.50 -8.28 2.23
CA PRO A 31 4.39 -7.68 1.52
C PRO A 31 4.44 -8.03 0.03
N MET A 32 3.30 -8.36 -0.57
CA MET A 32 3.17 -8.71 -1.98
C MET A 32 2.33 -7.67 -2.71
N LEU A 33 2.75 -7.29 -3.91
CA LEU A 33 1.95 -6.44 -4.79
C LEU A 33 0.88 -7.30 -5.48
N LEU A 34 -0.40 -6.90 -5.39
CA LEU A 34 -1.51 -7.60 -6.04
C LEU A 34 -1.96 -6.92 -7.33
N ALA A 35 -1.91 -5.60 -7.38
CA ALA A 35 -2.28 -4.79 -8.53
C ALA A 35 -1.59 -3.43 -8.47
N LYS A 36 -1.29 -2.85 -9.63
CA LYS A 36 -0.79 -1.48 -9.76
C LYS A 36 -1.45 -0.79 -10.95
N GLY A 37 -1.62 0.52 -10.87
CA GLY A 37 -2.23 1.29 -11.95
C GLY A 37 -1.88 2.77 -11.88
N VAL A 38 -2.01 3.42 -13.03
CA VAL A 38 -1.86 4.87 -13.23
C VAL A 38 -3.15 5.42 -13.86
N GLY A 39 -3.48 6.68 -13.60
CA GLY A 39 -4.62 7.37 -14.21
C GLY A 39 -5.95 6.62 -14.03
N LEU A 40 -6.61 6.24 -15.12
CA LEU A 40 -7.89 5.52 -15.09
C LEU A 40 -7.81 4.18 -14.34
N LEU A 41 -6.72 3.41 -14.54
CA LEU A 41 -6.55 2.14 -13.84
C LEU A 41 -6.33 2.35 -12.34
N ALA A 42 -5.64 3.43 -11.95
CA ALA A 42 -5.52 3.80 -10.54
C ALA A 42 -6.88 4.12 -9.92
N ALA A 43 -7.72 4.89 -10.62
CA ALA A 43 -9.08 5.21 -10.19
C ALA A 43 -9.95 3.94 -10.06
N GLU A 44 -9.80 2.99 -10.99
CA GLU A 44 -10.51 1.71 -10.94
C GLU A 44 -10.08 0.87 -9.73
N ILE A 45 -8.78 0.76 -9.45
CA ILE A 45 -8.25 0.05 -8.26
C ILE A 45 -8.82 0.67 -6.97
N ILE A 46 -8.81 2.00 -6.88
CA ILE A 46 -9.36 2.74 -5.74
C ILE A 46 -10.86 2.46 -5.59
N SER A 47 -11.63 2.53 -6.68
CA SER A 47 -13.07 2.29 -6.68
C SER A 47 -13.41 0.87 -6.21
N ARG A 48 -12.76 -0.15 -6.78
CA ARG A 48 -12.91 -1.56 -6.35
C ARG A 48 -12.51 -1.75 -4.89
N GLY A 49 -11.39 -1.17 -4.48
CA GLY A 49 -10.93 -1.23 -3.09
C GLY A 49 -11.94 -0.66 -2.09
N ARG A 50 -12.53 0.49 -2.40
CA ARG A 50 -13.61 1.09 -1.60
C ARG A 50 -14.81 0.16 -1.49
N GLY A 51 -15.22 -0.45 -2.60
CA GLY A 51 -16.33 -1.41 -2.63
C GLY A 51 -16.12 -2.63 -1.73
N HIS A 52 -14.86 -3.04 -1.52
CA HIS A 52 -14.49 -4.14 -0.62
C HIS A 52 -14.08 -3.70 0.79
N GLY A 53 -14.18 -2.41 1.12
CA GLY A 53 -13.76 -1.88 2.42
C GLY A 53 -12.24 -1.90 2.65
N ILE A 54 -11.45 -1.97 1.57
CA ILE A 54 -9.99 -1.94 1.67
C ILE A 54 -9.53 -0.53 2.09
N PRO A 55 -8.71 -0.41 3.15
CA PRO A 55 -8.13 0.87 3.56
C PRO A 55 -7.29 1.50 2.45
N ILE A 56 -7.52 2.79 2.19
CA ILE A 56 -6.72 3.59 1.26
C ILE A 56 -5.84 4.54 2.07
N VAL A 57 -4.55 4.50 1.81
CA VAL A 57 -3.56 5.35 2.47
C VAL A 57 -2.78 6.12 1.43
N GLU A 58 -2.76 7.44 1.59
CA GLU A 58 -1.92 8.31 0.77
C GLU A 58 -0.47 8.23 1.25
N ALA A 59 0.42 7.71 0.39
CA ALA A 59 1.86 7.72 0.61
C ALA A 59 2.58 7.85 -0.74
N PRO A 60 2.67 9.07 -1.30
CA PRO A 60 3.14 9.29 -2.67
C PRO A 60 4.52 8.70 -3.00
N PRO A 61 5.55 8.82 -2.14
CA PRO A 61 6.86 8.20 -2.41
C PRO A 61 6.78 6.69 -2.53
N LEU A 62 6.07 6.03 -1.61
CA LEU A 62 5.91 4.59 -1.61
C LEU A 62 5.11 4.12 -2.82
N ALA A 63 4.00 4.80 -3.14
CA ALA A 63 3.19 4.46 -4.31
C ALA A 63 4.01 4.53 -5.61
N ARG A 64 4.82 5.58 -5.80
CA ARG A 64 5.71 5.70 -6.95
C ARG A 64 6.77 4.60 -6.98
N ALA A 65 7.44 4.35 -5.86
CA ALA A 65 8.52 3.37 -5.79
C ALA A 65 8.00 1.95 -6.04
N VAL A 66 6.90 1.55 -5.40
CA VAL A 66 6.27 0.24 -5.63
C VAL A 66 5.79 0.10 -7.07
N TYR A 67 5.15 1.13 -7.62
CA TYR A 67 4.68 1.11 -9.01
C TYR A 67 5.83 0.87 -10.00
N ARG A 68 6.98 1.54 -9.78
CA ARG A 68 8.14 1.47 -10.68
C ARG A 68 8.95 0.19 -10.54
N HIS A 69 9.06 -0.37 -9.33
CA HIS A 69 10.05 -1.41 -9.02
C HIS A 69 9.48 -2.79 -8.71
N VAL A 70 8.15 -2.96 -8.68
CA VAL A 70 7.51 -4.23 -8.30
C VAL A 70 6.42 -4.59 -9.29
N GLU A 71 6.37 -5.84 -9.75
CA GLU A 71 5.28 -6.36 -10.58
C GLU A 71 4.19 -7.07 -9.76
N PRO A 72 2.92 -7.06 -10.22
CA PRO A 72 1.85 -7.81 -9.57
C PRO A 72 2.19 -9.31 -9.43
N GLY A 73 2.10 -9.84 -8.22
CA GLY A 73 2.49 -11.21 -7.85
C GLY A 73 3.86 -11.28 -7.19
N GLU A 74 4.66 -10.23 -7.24
CA GLU A 74 5.98 -10.18 -6.62
C GLU A 74 5.95 -9.64 -5.20
N HIS A 75 6.95 -10.04 -4.41
CA HIS A 75 7.20 -9.43 -3.12
C HIS A 75 7.85 -8.07 -3.29
N VAL A 76 7.47 -7.15 -2.42
CA VAL A 76 8.13 -5.85 -2.30
C VAL A 76 9.63 -6.07 -1.97
N PRO A 77 10.55 -5.27 -2.52
CA PRO A 77 11.97 -5.35 -2.18
C PRO A 77 12.25 -4.85 -0.77
N VAL A 78 13.32 -5.34 -0.15
CA VAL A 78 13.73 -5.01 1.23
C VAL A 78 13.88 -3.49 1.44
N ALA A 79 14.38 -2.76 0.43
CA ALA A 79 14.52 -1.31 0.46
C ALA A 79 13.20 -0.57 0.76
N LEU A 80 12.06 -1.16 0.41
CA LEU A 80 10.72 -0.59 0.60
C LEU A 80 10.00 -1.13 1.85
N TYR A 81 10.58 -2.09 2.58
CA TYR A 81 9.93 -2.73 3.72
C TYR A 81 9.56 -1.78 4.83
N ARG A 82 10.44 -0.84 5.16
CA ARG A 82 10.18 0.13 6.21
C ARG A 82 8.93 0.97 5.91
N ALA A 83 8.87 1.56 4.73
CA ALA A 83 7.74 2.39 4.31
C ALA A 83 6.44 1.56 4.21
N CYS A 84 6.50 0.33 3.69
CA CYS A 84 5.35 -0.58 3.70
C CYS A 84 4.89 -0.91 5.13
N ALA A 85 5.81 -1.20 6.05
CA ALA A 85 5.49 -1.54 7.43
C ALA A 85 4.85 -0.37 8.17
N GLU A 86 5.31 0.86 7.95
CA GLU A 86 4.72 2.08 8.53
C GLU A 86 3.27 2.26 8.07
N VAL A 87 2.98 2.05 6.78
CA VAL A 87 1.61 2.10 6.23
C VAL A 87 0.73 0.99 6.80
N LEU A 88 1.21 -0.26 6.82
CA LEU A 88 0.45 -1.40 7.37
C LEU A 88 0.17 -1.22 8.87
N ALA A 89 1.15 -0.72 9.64
CA ALA A 89 0.97 -0.41 11.05
C ALA A 89 -0.07 0.69 11.27
N TYR A 90 -0.08 1.73 10.43
CA TYR A 90 -1.12 2.76 10.47
C TYR A 90 -2.52 2.19 10.20
N VAL A 91 -2.66 1.32 9.19
CA VAL A 91 -3.92 0.64 8.89
C VAL A 91 -4.43 -0.17 10.09
N TRP A 92 -3.57 -0.96 10.73
CA TRP A 92 -3.97 -1.73 11.90
C TRP A 92 -4.34 -0.85 13.10
N LYS A 93 -3.59 0.22 13.35
CA LYS A 93 -3.95 1.21 14.39
C LYS A 93 -5.31 1.85 14.09
N MET A 94 -5.58 2.18 12.83
CA MET A 94 -6.85 2.76 12.40
C MET A 94 -8.01 1.78 12.59
N GLN A 95 -7.84 0.52 12.20
CA GLN A 95 -8.84 -0.53 12.43
C GLN A 95 -9.11 -0.75 13.91
N ARG A 96 -8.05 -0.83 14.73
CA ARG A 96 -8.18 -0.95 16.19
C ARG A 96 -8.93 0.23 16.80
N TRP A 97 -8.56 1.45 16.43
CA TRP A 97 -9.26 2.66 16.88
C TRP A 97 -10.76 2.65 16.53
N ARG A 98 -11.12 2.20 15.31
CA ARG A 98 -12.52 2.05 14.89
C ARG A 98 -13.28 0.99 15.71
N ALA A 99 -12.60 -0.03 16.21
CA ALA A 99 -13.22 -1.12 16.97
C ALA A 99 -13.33 -0.81 18.48
N THR A 100 -12.31 -0.19 19.08
CA THR A 100 -12.22 -0.03 20.55
C THR A 100 -12.31 1.42 21.02
N GLY A 101 -12.39 2.39 20.10
CA GLY A 101 -12.31 3.82 20.43
C GLY A 101 -10.90 4.28 20.85
N GLY A 102 -10.82 5.46 21.46
CA GLY A 102 -9.57 6.09 21.93
C GLY A 102 -9.01 7.15 20.97
N THR A 103 -7.70 7.38 21.04
CA THR A 103 -7.02 8.41 20.23
C THR A 103 -6.90 7.98 18.78
N ARG A 104 -7.37 8.83 17.85
CA ARG A 104 -7.23 8.59 16.41
C ARG A 104 -5.75 8.52 16.04
N PRO A 105 -5.29 7.46 15.35
CA PRO A 105 -3.90 7.38 14.92
C PRO A 105 -3.61 8.45 13.87
N THR A 106 -2.41 9.01 13.96
CA THR A 106 -1.89 9.92 12.95
C THR A 106 -1.39 9.12 11.74
N PRO A 107 -1.66 9.57 10.51
CA PRO A 107 -1.06 8.98 9.32
C PRO A 107 0.46 9.05 9.42
N PRO A 108 1.19 8.09 8.83
CA PRO A 108 2.63 8.18 8.75
C PRO A 108 3.00 9.51 8.08
N LYS A 109 4.00 10.21 8.63
CA LYS A 109 4.55 11.38 7.94
C LYS A 109 4.95 10.93 6.54
N ALA A 110 4.52 11.64 5.50
CA ALA A 110 5.01 11.38 4.15
C ALA A 110 6.54 11.40 4.21
N GLN A 111 7.21 10.31 3.84
CA GLN A 111 8.66 10.38 3.64
C GLN A 111 8.90 11.52 2.64
N GLU A 112 9.56 12.58 3.06
CA GLU A 112 9.98 13.64 2.15
C GLU A 112 11.11 13.06 1.29
N GLY A 113 10.95 13.09 -0.04
CA GLY A 113 11.94 12.57 -0.99
C GLY A 113 11.55 11.27 -1.71
N GLU A 114 12.38 10.86 -2.66
CA GLU A 114 12.25 9.60 -3.40
C GLU A 114 12.90 8.46 -2.61
N ILE A 115 12.23 7.31 -2.53
CA ILE A 115 12.82 6.14 -1.88
C ILE A 115 13.80 5.52 -2.88
N ASP A 116 15.09 5.57 -2.56
CA ASP A 116 16.12 4.93 -3.38
C ASP A 116 15.94 3.40 -3.32
N VAL A 117 15.62 2.81 -4.47
CA VAL A 117 15.54 1.37 -4.64
C VAL A 117 16.67 1.00 -5.58
N PRO A 118 17.78 0.41 -5.08
CA PRO A 118 18.86 0.00 -5.94
C PRO A 118 18.31 -0.98 -6.97
N ARG A 119 18.58 -0.70 -8.25
CA ARG A 119 18.34 -1.69 -9.31
C ARG A 119 19.26 -2.87 -9.01
N GLY A 120 18.68 -4.00 -8.60
CA GLY A 120 19.45 -5.23 -8.42
C GLY A 120 20.25 -5.50 -9.68
N GLY A 121 21.56 -5.71 -9.53
CA GLY A 121 22.47 -6.18 -10.56
C GLY A 121 22.34 -7.67 -10.82
#